data_AF-A0A4Q8LEM6-F1
#
_entry.id   AF-A0A4Q8LEM6-F1
#
_cell.length_a   1.000
_cell.length_b   1.000
_cell.length_c   1.000
_cell.angle_alpha   90.00
_cell.angle_beta   90.00
_cell.angle_gamma   90.00
#
_symmetry.space_group_name_H-M   'P 1'
#
loop_
_entity.id
_entity.type
_entity.pdbx_description
1 polymer ?
#
loop_
_entity_poly.entity_id
_entity_poly.type
_entity_poly.pdbx_seq_one_letter_code
_entity_poly.pdbx_strand_id
1 'polypeptide(L)'
;MSAPKRRGVGADELREQMTEALLRDVGISERMSAPIVDAVMRCFAGQQPYFPSGERSYPLLQIRAALQAGRTVKQVCDEFRISRRQLHRLFPGGLPASESWWREGGRSQACK
;
A
#
# COMPACT_ATOMS: atom_id res chain seq x y z
N MET A 1 -9.33 14.93 -1.03
CA MET A 1 -8.09 14.90 -0.24
C MET A 1 -7.05 14.19 -1.09
N SER A 2 -6.09 14.94 -1.65
CA SER A 2 -5.04 14.37 -2.49
C SER A 2 -4.18 13.41 -1.66
N ALA A 3 -3.83 12.25 -2.23
CA ALA A 3 -2.92 11.30 -1.62
C ALA A 3 -1.62 12.02 -1.18
N PRO A 4 -1.08 11.75 0.01
CA PRO A 4 0.13 12.42 0.47
C PRO A 4 1.27 12.14 -0.52
N LYS A 5 1.79 13.20 -1.14
CA LYS A 5 2.99 13.15 -1.96
C LYS A 5 4.09 12.58 -1.06
N ARG A 6 4.59 11.38 -1.36
CA ARG A 6 5.71 10.78 -0.63
C ARG A 6 6.86 11.78 -0.69
N ARG A 7 7.21 12.39 0.45
CA ARG A 7 8.44 13.16 0.56
C ARG A 7 9.58 12.19 0.28
N GLY A 8 10.56 12.62 -0.51
CA GLY A 8 11.82 11.91 -0.60
C GLY A 8 12.41 11.86 0.80
N VAL A 9 12.76 10.66 1.25
CA VAL A 9 13.52 10.46 2.50
C VAL A 9 14.87 11.14 2.29
N GLY A 10 15.25 12.04 3.20
CA GLY A 10 16.56 12.69 3.15
C GLY A 10 17.68 11.66 3.28
N ALA A 11 18.89 11.98 2.79
CA ALA A 11 20.01 11.03 2.86
C ALA A 11 20.31 10.57 4.30
N ASP A 12 20.16 11.46 5.28
CA ASP A 12 20.38 11.16 6.70
C ASP A 12 19.26 10.30 7.30
N GLU A 13 18.01 10.56 6.90
CA GLU A 13 16.85 9.75 7.32
C GLU A 13 16.93 8.34 6.73
N LEU A 14 17.47 8.18 5.53
CA LEU A 14 17.73 6.87 4.93
C LEU A 14 18.85 6.12 5.67
N ARG A 15 19.91 6.83 6.09
CA ARG A 15 20.98 6.24 6.92
C ARG A 15 20.46 5.72 8.24
N GLU A 16 19.59 6.49 8.90
CA GLU A 16 18.96 6.10 10.16
C GLU A 16 18.10 4.84 9.98
N GLN A 17 17.21 4.83 8.98
CA GLN A 17 16.36 3.66 8.68
C GLN A 17 17.17 2.39 8.37
N MET A 18 18.24 2.52 7.58
CA MET A 18 19.11 1.39 7.29
C MET A 18 19.85 0.88 8.53
N THR A 19 20.31 1.79 9.39
CA THR A 19 20.98 1.43 10.64
C THR A 19 20.04 0.68 11.57
N GLU A 20 18.80 1.18 11.74
CA GLU A 20 17.77 0.52 12.54
C GLU A 20 17.44 -0.89 12.02
N ALA A 21 17.29 -1.04 10.70
CA ALA A 21 17.04 -2.35 10.09
C ALA A 21 18.18 -3.35 10.32
N LEU A 22 19.45 -2.90 10.22
CA LEU A 22 20.60 -3.76 10.49
C LEU A 22 20.68 -4.20 11.96
N LEU A 23 20.32 -3.32 12.89
CA LEU A 23 20.25 -3.64 14.32
C LEU A 23 19.12 -4.64 14.60
N ARG A 24 17.92 -4.38 14.08
CA ARG A 24 16.69 -5.12 14.42
C ARG A 24 16.58 -6.46 13.70
N ASP A 25 16.84 -6.48 12.40
CA ASP A 25 16.51 -7.63 11.55
C ASP A 25 17.72 -8.54 11.31
N VAL A 26 18.94 -7.99 11.40
CA VAL A 26 20.20 -8.73 11.18
C VAL A 26 20.98 -8.95 12.48
N GLY A 27 20.75 -8.14 13.52
CA GLY A 27 21.42 -8.26 14.82
C GLY A 27 22.87 -7.74 14.83
N ILE A 28 23.23 -6.86 13.90
CA ILE A 28 24.56 -6.24 13.85
C ILE A 28 24.63 -5.09 14.85
N SER A 29 25.77 -4.91 15.54
CA SER A 29 25.95 -3.77 16.45
C SER A 29 26.05 -2.43 15.71
N GLU A 30 25.68 -1.33 16.36
CA GLU A 30 25.69 0.01 15.76
C GLU A 30 27.08 0.41 15.24
N ARG A 31 28.14 0.02 15.97
CA ARG A 31 29.53 0.27 15.53
C ARG A 31 29.86 -0.44 14.20
N MET A 32 29.24 -1.59 13.96
CA MET A 32 29.46 -2.41 12.77
C MET A 32 28.51 -2.04 11.62
N SER A 33 27.37 -1.39 11.89
CA SER A 33 26.43 -0.94 10.85
C SER A 33 26.96 0.25 10.06
N ALA A 34 27.66 1.19 10.71
CA ALA A 34 28.20 2.40 10.07
C ALA A 34 28.99 2.13 8.76
N PRO A 35 30.01 1.26 8.72
CA PRO A 35 30.75 1.00 7.48
C PRO A 35 29.89 0.33 6.39
N ILE A 36 28.86 -0.44 6.77
CA ILE A 36 27.94 -1.10 5.83
C ILE A 36 27.02 -0.07 5.18
N VAL A 37 26.38 0.77 6.00
CA VAL A 37 25.50 1.84 5.52
C VAL A 37 26.28 2.80 4.62
N ASP A 38 27.50 3.18 5.00
CA ASP A 38 28.32 4.06 4.16
C ASP A 38 28.76 3.41 2.84
N ALA A 39 29.00 2.10 2.80
CA ALA A 39 29.26 1.40 1.55
C ALA A 39 28.03 1.45 0.63
N VAL A 40 26.84 1.15 1.16
CA VAL A 40 25.59 1.17 0.39
C VAL A 40 25.25 2.59 -0.08
N MET A 41 25.35 3.59 0.80
CA MET A 41 25.09 4.99 0.44
C MET A 41 26.05 5.48 -0.65
N ARG A 42 27.32 5.04 -0.63
CA ARG A 42 28.29 5.35 -1.71
C ARG A 42 27.96 4.66 -3.02
N CYS A 43 27.51 3.40 -3.00
CA CYS A 43 27.11 2.68 -4.21
C CYS A 43 25.98 3.39 -4.97
N PHE A 44 25.07 4.05 -4.25
CA PHE A 44 23.93 4.75 -4.83
C PHE A 44 24.09 6.28 -4.85
N ALA A 45 25.26 6.82 -4.47
CA ALA A 45 25.50 8.25 -4.45
C ALA A 45 25.37 8.83 -5.86
N GLY A 46 24.40 9.73 -6.05
CA GLY A 46 24.08 10.34 -7.36
C GLY A 46 23.14 9.49 -8.23
N GLN A 47 22.73 8.31 -7.78
CA GLN A 47 21.72 7.49 -8.45
C GLN A 47 20.39 7.55 -7.69
N GLN A 48 19.27 7.47 -8.41
CA GLN A 48 17.94 7.34 -7.82
C GLN A 48 17.39 5.94 -8.12
N PRO A 49 17.87 4.90 -7.41
CA PRO A 49 17.46 3.53 -7.66
C PRO A 49 15.95 3.36 -7.50
N TYR A 50 15.31 2.76 -8.52
CA TYR A 50 13.92 2.33 -8.42
C TYR A 50 13.86 1.03 -7.63
N PHE A 51 13.32 1.10 -6.42
CA PHE A 51 12.98 -0.08 -5.64
C PHE A 51 11.52 -0.45 -5.95
N PRO A 52 11.26 -1.59 -6.63
CA PRO A 52 9.89 -2.05 -6.78
C PRO A 52 9.30 -2.28 -5.39
N SER A 53 8.09 -1.77 -5.17
CA SER A 53 7.40 -2.00 -3.90
C SER A 53 7.09 -3.49 -3.81
N GLY A 54 7.35 -4.10 -2.65
CA GLY A 54 6.99 -5.51 -2.41
C GLY A 54 5.51 -5.78 -2.73
N GLU A 55 5.19 -7.05 -2.95
CA GLU A 55 3.84 -7.47 -3.33
C GLU A 55 2.83 -7.00 -2.27
N ARG A 56 1.95 -6.05 -2.64
CA ARG A 56 1.01 -5.46 -1.69
C ARG A 56 -0.12 -6.44 -1.45
N SER A 57 -0.16 -7.01 -0.24
CA SER A 57 -1.30 -7.82 0.20
C SER A 57 -2.53 -6.92 0.46
N TYR A 58 -3.68 -7.30 -0.09
CA TYR A 58 -4.95 -6.60 0.11
C TYR A 58 -5.87 -7.45 1.00
N PRO A 59 -6.51 -6.87 2.03
CA PRO A 59 -7.42 -7.62 2.89
C PRO A 59 -8.78 -7.85 2.19
N LEU A 60 -8.82 -8.79 1.24
CA LEU A 60 -9.96 -9.03 0.35
C LEU A 60 -11.27 -9.28 1.11
N LEU A 61 -11.21 -9.99 2.24
CA LEU A 61 -12.39 -10.28 3.07
C LEU A 61 -13.00 -9.01 3.67
N GLN A 62 -12.16 -8.09 4.16
CA GLN A 62 -12.60 -6.82 4.76
C GLN A 62 -13.17 -5.89 3.70
N ILE A 63 -12.51 -5.80 2.54
CA ILE A 63 -12.98 -5.02 1.39
C ILE A 63 -14.34 -5.54 0.91
N ARG A 64 -14.50 -6.88 0.82
CA ARG A 64 -15.77 -7.51 0.44
C ARG A 64 -16.87 -7.18 1.44
N ALA A 65 -16.60 -7.34 2.75
CA ALA A 65 -17.56 -7.05 3.79
C ALA A 65 -18.00 -5.57 3.77
N ALA A 66 -17.07 -4.63 3.54
CA ALA A 66 -17.40 -3.21 3.43
C ALA A 66 -18.35 -2.93 2.26
N LEU A 67 -18.10 -3.53 1.09
CA LEU A 67 -18.98 -3.40 -0.09
C LEU A 67 -20.36 -4.00 0.18
N GLN A 68 -20.42 -5.18 0.80
CA GLN A 68 -21.68 -5.83 1.16
C GLN A 68 -22.47 -5.03 2.21
N ALA A 69 -21.79 -4.34 3.12
CA ALA A 69 -22.41 -3.44 4.08
C ALA A 69 -22.96 -2.14 3.44
N GLY A 70 -22.87 -1.98 2.11
CA GLY A 70 -23.38 -0.83 1.39
C GLY A 70 -22.43 0.38 1.36
N ARG A 71 -21.16 0.21 1.74
CA ARG A 71 -20.15 1.27 1.55
C ARG A 71 -19.97 1.51 0.06
N THR A 72 -19.93 2.79 -0.31
CA THR A 72 -19.70 3.18 -1.71
C THR A 72 -18.26 2.85 -2.13
N VAL A 73 -18.07 2.62 -3.42
CA VAL A 73 -16.73 2.39 -4.02
C VAL A 73 -15.72 3.45 -3.61
N LYS A 74 -16.16 4.72 -3.54
CA LYS A 74 -15.30 5.84 -3.11
C LYS A 74 -14.82 5.64 -1.67
N GLN A 75 -15.73 5.36 -0.74
CA GLN A 75 -15.39 5.13 0.67
C GLN A 75 -14.41 3.96 0.83
N VAL A 76 -14.66 2.85 0.14
CA VAL A 76 -13.78 1.67 0.15
C VAL A 76 -12.39 2.00 -0.43
N CYS A 77 -12.33 2.74 -1.54
CA CYS A 77 -11.05 3.15 -2.12
C CYS A 77 -10.23 4.04 -1.18
N ASP A 78 -10.90 4.97 -0.49
CA ASP A 78 -10.27 5.90 0.45
C ASP A 78 -9.77 5.16 1.71
N GLU A 79 -10.60 4.27 2.27
CA GLU A 79 -10.29 3.48 3.47
C GLU A 79 -9.12 2.51 3.23
N PHE A 80 -9.17 1.72 2.16
CA PHE A 80 -8.14 0.72 1.85
C PHE A 80 -6.96 1.28 1.04
N ARG A 81 -6.99 2.58 0.72
CA ARG A 81 -5.97 3.29 -0.08
C ARG A 81 -5.64 2.56 -1.37
N ILE A 82 -6.68 2.25 -2.14
CA ILE A 82 -6.60 1.59 -3.46
C ILE A 82 -7.30 2.42 -4.52
N SER A 83 -6.82 2.33 -5.76
CA SER A 83 -7.52 2.95 -6.88
C SER A 83 -8.75 2.15 -7.27
N ARG A 84 -9.74 2.79 -7.91
CA ARG A 84 -10.92 2.08 -8.45
C ARG A 84 -10.51 0.97 -9.42
N ARG A 85 -9.53 1.23 -10.29
CA ARG A 85 -8.98 0.22 -11.21
C ARG A 85 -8.42 -0.97 -10.46
N GLN A 86 -7.69 -0.73 -9.36
CA GLN A 86 -7.18 -1.82 -8.53
C GLN A 86 -8.31 -2.57 -7.86
N LEU A 87 -9.31 -1.88 -7.32
CA LEU A 87 -10.49 -2.52 -6.71
C LEU A 87 -11.19 -3.47 -7.69
N HIS A 88 -11.44 -3.04 -8.94
CA HIS A 88 -12.04 -3.91 -9.95
C HIS A 88 -11.14 -5.08 -10.36
N ARG A 89 -9.81 -4.95 -10.29
CA ARG A 89 -8.89 -6.08 -10.50
C ARG A 89 -8.96 -7.11 -9.37
N LEU A 90 -9.20 -6.67 -8.14
CA LEU A 90 -9.36 -7.56 -6.99
C LEU A 90 -10.66 -8.38 -7.04
N PHE A 91 -11.66 -7.91 -7.81
CA PHE A 91 -12.95 -8.56 -7.97
C PHE A 91 -13.31 -8.71 -9.46
N PRO A 92 -12.69 -9.66 -10.19
CA PRO A 92 -12.88 -9.81 -11.63
C PRO A 92 -14.30 -10.20 -12.04
N GLY A 93 -15.09 -10.78 -11.13
CA GLY A 93 -16.51 -11.11 -11.33
C GLY A 93 -17.48 -9.96 -11.07
N GLY A 94 -16.99 -8.73 -10.85
CA GLY A 94 -17.79 -7.59 -10.42
C GLY A 94 -17.75 -7.36 -8.92
N LEU A 95 -18.13 -6.16 -8.50
CA LEU A 95 -18.14 -5.80 -7.08
C LEU A 95 -19.28 -6.53 -6.35
N PRO A 96 -19.06 -6.98 -5.10
CA PRO A 96 -20.13 -7.54 -4.28
C PRO A 96 -21.29 -6.54 -4.18
N ALA A 97 -22.50 -7.00 -4.50
CA ALA A 97 -23.70 -6.23 -4.25
C ALA A 97 -23.90 -6.02 -2.74
N SER A 98 -24.46 -4.89 -2.35
CA SER A 98 -24.81 -4.65 -0.95
C SER A 98 -25.92 -5.60 -0.50
N GLU A 99 -25.93 -6.00 0.78
CA GLU A 99 -27.04 -6.77 1.34
C GLU A 99 -28.36 -6.00 1.27
N SER A 100 -28.31 -4.66 1.33
CA SER A 100 -29.49 -3.81 1.10
C SER A 100 -30.05 -3.96 -0.31
N TRP A 101 -29.19 -4.16 -1.32
CA TRP A 101 -29.60 -4.38 -2.71
C TRP A 101 -30.37 -5.70 -2.89
N TRP A 102 -30.00 -6.74 -2.13
CA TRP A 102 -30.73 -8.01 -2.10
C TRP A 102 -32.07 -7.92 -1.36
N ARG A 103 -32.19 -7.07 -0.32
CA ARG A 103 -33.44 -6.88 0.43
C ARG A 103 -34.48 -6.02 -0.31
N GLU A 104 -34.06 -5.09 -1.16
CA GLU A 104 -34.95 -4.10 -1.80
C GLU A 104 -35.39 -4.47 -3.23
N GLY A 105 -35.16 -5.70 -3.68
CA GLY A 105 -35.69 -6.18 -4.96
C GLY A 105 -34.95 -5.66 -6.19
N GLY A 106 -33.61 -5.73 -6.16
CA GLY A 106 -32.73 -5.86 -7.34
C GLY A 106 -33.15 -5.16 -8.63
N ARG A 107 -33.15 -3.82 -8.66
CA ARG A 107 -33.12 -3.08 -9.94
C ARG A 107 -31.68 -2.85 -10.36
N SER A 108 -31.35 -3.49 -11.48
CA SER A 108 -30.08 -3.37 -12.19
C SER A 108 -29.78 -1.91 -12.54
N GLN A 109 -28.74 -1.33 -11.96
CA GLN A 109 -27.98 -0.28 -12.62
C GLN A 109 -26.73 -0.89 -13.20
N ALA A 110 -26.83 -1.28 -14.47
CA ALA A 110 -25.70 -1.42 -15.35
C ALA A 110 -25.01 -0.04 -15.44
N CYS A 111 -23.92 0.15 -14.70
CA CYS A 111 -23.00 1.26 -14.96
C CYS A 111 -22.10 0.85 -16.13
N LYS A 112 -22.31 1.51 -17.28
CA LYS A 112 -21.31 1.67 -18.34
C LYS A 112 -20.10 2.43 -17.83
#